data_AF-A0A956KLV0-F1
#
_entry.id   AF-A0A956KLV0-F1
#
_cell.length_a   1.000
_cell.length_b   1.000
_cell.length_c   1.000
_cell.angle_alpha   90.00
_cell.angle_beta   90.00
_cell.angle_gamma   90.00
#
_symmetry.space_group_name_H-M   'P 1'
#
loop_
_entity.id
_entity.type
_entity.pdbx_description
1 polymer ?
#
loop_
_entity_poly.entity_id
_entity_poly.type
_entity_poly.pdbx_seq_one_letter_code
_entity_poly.pdbx_strand_id
1 'polypeptide(L)'
;AEAKQALRDQVRDDLLALVRAAGLELHQLADDSELLGRAARELHSQLLDGLETATSALEARVSARRELPAIDEWHSFLAIREQYAEAAALGGADLRRLAFQEVHGPLCSLAVWLWNERSERAVGNAMFQWLLAEAVIVDDAEAIRLQERNVKCGV
;
A
#
# COMPACT_ATOMS: atom_id res chain seq x y z
N ALA A 1 -4.88 -27.81 13.98
CA ALA A 1 -5.18 -26.38 13.75
C ALA A 1 -4.36 -25.84 12.58
N GLU A 2 -3.04 -26.04 12.58
CA GLU A 2 -2.14 -25.66 11.47
C GLU A 2 -2.54 -26.18 10.08
N ALA A 3 -2.88 -27.47 9.94
CA ALA A 3 -3.24 -28.02 8.63
C ALA A 3 -4.48 -27.38 7.98
N LYS A 4 -5.44 -26.89 8.80
CA LYS A 4 -6.61 -26.16 8.30
C LYS A 4 -6.24 -24.72 7.91
N GLN A 5 -5.29 -24.12 8.61
CA GLN A 5 -4.79 -22.78 8.29
C GLN A 5 -3.97 -22.82 6.99
N ALA A 6 -3.05 -23.77 6.85
CA ALA A 6 -2.27 -23.98 5.64
C ALA A 6 -3.16 -24.22 4.40
N LEU A 7 -4.22 -25.02 4.54
CA LEU A 7 -5.19 -25.22 3.45
C LEU A 7 -5.94 -23.93 3.09
N ARG A 8 -6.32 -23.10 4.08
CA ARG A 8 -6.95 -21.80 3.80
C ARG A 8 -5.99 -20.86 3.08
N ASP A 9 -4.75 -20.79 3.53
CA ASP A 9 -3.73 -19.95 2.91
C ASP A 9 -3.48 -20.38 1.46
N GLN A 10 -3.42 -21.69 1.20
CA GLN A 10 -3.22 -22.21 -0.15
C GLN A 10 -4.42 -21.98 -1.08
N VAL A 11 -5.64 -22.23 -0.60
CA VAL A 11 -6.86 -21.92 -1.38
C VAL A 11 -6.99 -20.42 -1.65
N ARG A 12 -6.59 -19.57 -0.70
CA ARG A 12 -6.54 -18.12 -0.88
C ARG A 12 -5.54 -17.76 -1.97
N ASP A 13 -4.30 -18.26 -1.89
CA ASP A 13 -3.25 -17.94 -2.84
C ASP A 13 -3.63 -18.40 -4.26
N ASP A 14 -4.27 -19.57 -4.37
CA ASP A 14 -4.83 -20.07 -5.63
C ASP A 14 -5.98 -19.19 -6.14
N LEU A 15 -6.92 -18.78 -5.27
CA LEU A 15 -8.02 -17.89 -5.63
C LEU A 15 -7.49 -16.53 -6.08
N LEU A 16 -6.51 -15.96 -5.37
CA LEU A 16 -5.83 -14.72 -5.71
C LEU A 16 -5.14 -14.83 -7.07
N ALA A 17 -4.38 -15.90 -7.29
CA ALA A 17 -3.71 -16.14 -8.56
C ALA A 17 -4.72 -16.23 -9.72
N LEU A 18 -5.86 -16.90 -9.51
CA LEU A 18 -6.93 -17.02 -10.50
C LEU A 18 -7.65 -15.68 -10.75
N VAL A 19 -7.96 -14.93 -9.70
CA VAL A 19 -8.60 -13.61 -9.79
C VAL A 19 -7.69 -12.63 -10.52
N ARG A 20 -6.39 -12.62 -10.20
CA ARG A 20 -5.37 -11.85 -10.92
C ARG A 20 -5.27 -12.27 -12.39
N ALA A 21 -5.19 -13.57 -12.67
CA ALA A 21 -5.10 -14.08 -14.03
C ALA A 21 -6.34 -13.76 -14.88
N ALA A 22 -7.50 -13.71 -14.24
CA ALA A 22 -8.77 -13.37 -14.88
C ALA A 22 -9.03 -11.85 -14.93
N GLY A 23 -8.24 -11.03 -14.22
CA GLY A 23 -8.45 -9.59 -14.11
C GLY A 23 -9.76 -9.21 -13.43
N LEU A 24 -10.24 -10.06 -12.51
CA LEU A 24 -11.50 -9.84 -11.81
C LEU A 24 -11.30 -8.97 -10.57
N GLU A 25 -12.24 -8.06 -10.33
CA GLU A 25 -12.32 -7.27 -9.11
C GLU A 25 -13.10 -8.04 -8.03
N LEU A 26 -12.76 -7.85 -6.76
CA LEU A 26 -13.34 -8.60 -5.65
C LEU A 26 -14.87 -8.46 -5.54
N HIS A 27 -15.42 -7.30 -5.91
CA HIS A 27 -16.88 -7.10 -5.90
C HIS A 27 -17.59 -7.98 -6.93
N GLN A 28 -16.96 -8.26 -8.07
CA GLN A 28 -17.52 -9.13 -9.12
C GLN A 28 -17.67 -10.57 -8.61
N LEU A 29 -16.76 -11.02 -7.74
CA LEU A 29 -16.84 -12.35 -7.12
C LEU A 29 -17.94 -12.43 -6.06
N ALA A 30 -18.27 -11.31 -5.42
CA ALA A 30 -19.23 -11.28 -4.32
C ALA A 30 -20.67 -11.52 -4.79
N ASP A 31 -20.97 -11.17 -6.04
CA ASP A 31 -22.30 -11.28 -6.62
C ASP A 31 -22.64 -12.69 -7.12
N ASP A 32 -21.64 -13.53 -7.39
CA ASP A 32 -21.81 -14.86 -7.99
C ASP A 32 -22.19 -15.97 -6.99
N SER A 33 -21.80 -15.84 -5.71
CA SER A 33 -22.07 -16.84 -4.67
C SER A 33 -21.82 -16.31 -3.26
N GLU A 34 -22.61 -16.77 -2.28
CA GLU A 34 -22.39 -16.43 -0.87
C GLU A 34 -20.99 -16.86 -0.38
N LEU A 35 -20.48 -18.00 -0.85
CA LEU A 35 -19.16 -18.49 -0.49
C LEU A 35 -18.05 -17.58 -1.04
N LEU A 36 -18.17 -17.17 -2.30
CA LEU A 36 -17.22 -16.26 -2.95
C LEU A 36 -17.29 -14.86 -2.34
N GLY A 37 -18.49 -14.37 -2.00
CA GLY A 37 -18.66 -13.11 -1.29
C GLY A 37 -18.10 -13.11 0.13
N ARG A 38 -18.04 -14.26 0.82
CA ARG A 38 -17.30 -14.37 2.09
C ARG A 38 -15.79 -14.34 1.87
N ALA A 39 -15.30 -15.09 0.89
CA ALA A 39 -13.87 -15.13 0.55
C ALA A 39 -13.36 -13.74 0.11
N ALA A 40 -14.13 -13.02 -0.72
CA ALA A 40 -13.80 -11.67 -1.18
C ALA A 40 -13.71 -10.67 -0.03
N ARG A 41 -14.63 -10.72 0.94
CA ARG A 41 -14.60 -9.87 2.15
C ARG A 41 -13.43 -10.20 3.06
N GLU A 42 -13.14 -11.49 3.26
CA GLU A 42 -12.00 -11.92 4.06
C GLU A 42 -10.68 -11.47 3.42
N LEU A 43 -10.55 -11.61 2.10
CA LEU A 43 -9.39 -11.14 1.37
C LEU A 43 -9.26 -9.62 1.40
N HIS A 44 -10.36 -8.87 1.26
CA HIS A 44 -10.37 -7.42 1.42
C HIS A 44 -9.83 -6.99 2.79
N SER A 45 -10.28 -7.63 3.87
CA SER A 45 -9.76 -7.38 5.23
C SER A 45 -8.26 -7.65 5.29
N GLN A 46 -7.83 -8.83 4.84
CA GLN A 46 -6.42 -9.24 4.92
C GLN A 46 -5.47 -8.31 4.15
N LEU A 47 -5.89 -7.80 2.98
CA LEU A 47 -5.10 -6.85 2.19
C LEU A 47 -4.89 -5.54 2.97
N LEU A 48 -5.94 -5.01 3.61
CA LEU A 48 -5.82 -3.82 4.46
C LEU A 48 -5.02 -4.08 5.73
N ASP A 49 -5.32 -5.17 6.45
CA ASP A 49 -4.65 -5.54 7.70
C ASP A 49 -3.13 -5.73 7.46
N GLY A 50 -2.77 -6.33 6.33
CA GLY A 50 -1.38 -6.50 5.90
C GLY A 50 -0.68 -5.15 5.64
N LEU A 51 -1.36 -4.25 4.93
CA LEU A 51 -0.84 -2.93 4.62
C LEU A 51 -0.71 -2.05 5.87
N GLU A 52 -1.70 -2.07 6.77
CA GLU A 52 -1.68 -1.40 8.07
C GLU A 52 -0.51 -1.90 8.92
N THR A 53 -0.29 -3.22 8.96
CA THR A 53 0.84 -3.81 9.69
C THR A 53 2.18 -3.34 9.13
N ALA A 54 2.35 -3.36 7.81
CA ALA A 54 3.58 -2.94 7.15
C ALA A 54 3.87 -1.45 7.35
N THR A 55 2.86 -0.61 7.21
CA THR A 55 2.96 0.85 7.35
C THR A 55 3.15 1.28 8.81
N SER A 56 2.48 0.62 9.77
CA SER A 56 2.71 0.83 11.21
C SER A 56 4.13 0.46 11.62
N ALA A 57 4.66 -0.66 11.11
CA ALA A 57 6.05 -1.06 11.37
C ALA A 57 7.05 -0.04 10.79
N LEU A 58 6.77 0.48 9.59
CA LEU A 58 7.55 1.56 8.99
C LEU A 58 7.51 2.82 9.86
N GLU A 59 6.32 3.29 10.22
CA GLU A 59 6.12 4.50 11.00
C GLU A 59 6.82 4.43 12.36
N ALA A 60 6.70 3.30 13.06
CA ALA A 60 7.39 3.07 14.33
C ALA A 60 8.92 3.12 14.16
N ARG A 61 9.45 2.58 13.06
CA ARG A 61 10.89 2.63 12.75
C ARG A 61 11.36 4.05 12.46
N VAL A 62 10.65 4.77 11.59
CA VAL A 62 10.98 6.15 11.21
C VAL A 62 10.89 7.08 12.42
N SER A 63 9.84 6.95 13.23
CA SER A 63 9.66 7.73 14.46
C SER A 63 10.77 7.46 15.48
N ALA A 64 11.24 6.21 15.58
CA ALA A 64 12.38 5.84 16.40
C ALA A 64 13.75 6.22 15.79
N ARG A 65 13.77 6.90 14.63
CA ARG A 65 14.98 7.27 13.86
C ARG A 65 15.92 6.08 13.61
N ARG A 66 15.36 4.88 13.42
CA ARG A 66 16.14 3.68 13.13
C ARG A 66 16.47 3.63 11.64
N GLU A 67 17.66 4.15 11.34
CA GLU A 67 18.19 4.29 10.00
C GLU A 67 18.44 2.94 9.32
N LEU A 68 18.04 2.85 8.05
CA LEU A 68 18.52 1.82 7.14
C LEU A 68 19.42 2.46 6.06
N PRO A 69 20.36 1.71 5.45
CA PRO A 69 21.03 2.15 4.23
C PRO A 69 20.03 2.65 3.18
N ALA A 70 20.40 3.65 2.37
CA ALA A 70 19.47 4.27 1.42
C ALA A 70 18.81 3.29 0.44
N ILE A 71 19.55 2.25 0.02
CA ILE A 71 19.00 1.18 -0.83
C ILE A 71 17.92 0.35 -0.12
N ASP A 72 18.07 0.14 1.19
CA ASP A 72 17.11 -0.63 1.99
C ASP A 72 15.87 0.20 2.34
N GLU A 73 16.02 1.53 2.46
CA GLU A 73 14.87 2.44 2.52
C GLU A 73 14.06 2.39 1.23
N TRP A 74 14.74 2.37 0.09
CA TRP A 74 14.10 2.22 -1.20
C TRP A 74 13.38 0.88 -1.33
N HIS A 75 14.02 -0.23 -0.92
CA HIS A 75 13.37 -1.54 -0.90
C HIS A 75 12.14 -1.57 0.02
N SER A 76 12.21 -0.92 1.19
CA SER A 76 11.08 -0.82 2.11
C SER A 76 9.88 -0.10 1.47
N PHE A 77 10.15 0.99 0.75
CA PHE A 77 9.13 1.71 -0.02
C PHE A 77 8.53 0.86 -1.13
N LEU A 78 9.38 0.15 -1.90
CA LEU A 78 8.90 -0.71 -2.99
C LEU A 78 8.00 -1.83 -2.48
N ALA A 79 8.31 -2.44 -1.33
CA ALA A 79 7.49 -3.49 -0.74
C ALA A 79 6.08 -2.98 -0.37
N ILE A 80 5.97 -1.79 0.25
CA ILE A 80 4.67 -1.17 0.55
C ILE A 80 3.93 -0.82 -0.74
N ARG A 81 4.64 -0.30 -1.74
CA ARG A 81 4.04 0.05 -3.05
C ARG A 81 3.47 -1.18 -3.76
N GLU A 82 4.13 -2.33 -3.66
CA GLU A 82 3.65 -3.59 -4.24
C GLU A 82 2.37 -4.07 -3.54
N GLN A 83 2.34 -4.06 -2.20
CA GLN A 83 1.13 -4.40 -1.45
C GLN A 83 -0.03 -3.43 -1.73
N TYR A 84 0.26 -2.13 -1.81
CA TYR A 84 -0.72 -1.12 -2.20
C TYR A 84 -1.28 -1.38 -3.61
N ALA A 85 -0.40 -1.66 -4.58
CA ALA A 85 -0.81 -1.94 -5.96
C ALA A 85 -1.69 -3.19 -6.05
N GLU A 86 -1.40 -4.21 -5.25
CA GLU A 86 -2.25 -5.39 -5.13
C GLU A 86 -3.64 -5.05 -4.58
N ALA A 87 -3.71 -4.31 -3.46
CA ALA A 87 -4.97 -3.87 -2.88
C ALA A 87 -5.80 -3.02 -3.87
N ALA A 88 -5.15 -2.10 -4.58
CA ALA A 88 -5.78 -1.25 -5.58
C ALA A 88 -6.30 -2.05 -6.79
N ALA A 89 -5.54 -3.06 -7.25
CA ALA A 89 -5.93 -3.88 -8.38
C ALA A 89 -7.12 -4.80 -8.06
N LEU A 90 -7.15 -5.38 -6.85
CA LEU A 90 -8.17 -6.35 -6.47
C LEU A 90 -9.46 -5.69 -5.96
N GLY A 91 -9.36 -4.65 -5.13
CA GLY A 91 -10.54 -4.02 -4.53
C GLY A 91 -11.05 -2.79 -5.26
N GLY A 92 -10.46 -2.44 -6.41
CA GLY A 92 -10.89 -1.30 -7.22
C GLY A 92 -10.76 0.05 -6.50
N ALA A 93 -11.58 1.02 -6.89
CA ALA A 93 -11.45 2.41 -6.46
C ALA A 93 -11.64 2.61 -4.94
N ASP A 94 -12.58 1.88 -4.33
CA ASP A 94 -12.88 2.05 -2.91
C ASP A 94 -11.75 1.50 -2.03
N LEU A 95 -11.24 0.31 -2.33
CA LEU A 95 -10.10 -0.24 -1.60
C LEU A 95 -8.84 0.58 -1.84
N ARG A 96 -8.63 1.09 -3.07
CA ARG A 96 -7.52 1.97 -3.38
C ARG A 96 -7.52 3.23 -2.50
N ARG A 97 -8.70 3.82 -2.26
CA ARG A 97 -8.84 5.01 -1.40
C ARG A 97 -8.49 4.68 0.05
N LEU A 98 -9.00 3.58 0.59
CA LEU A 98 -8.67 3.12 1.94
C LEU A 98 -7.18 2.82 2.08
N ALA A 99 -6.62 2.04 1.16
CA ALA A 99 -5.20 1.73 1.13
C ALA A 99 -4.31 2.99 1.05
N PHE A 100 -4.77 4.03 0.34
CA PHE A 100 -4.02 5.28 0.24
C PHE A 100 -3.95 6.01 1.58
N GLN A 101 -5.04 6.02 2.35
CA GLN A 101 -5.09 6.62 3.68
C GLN A 101 -4.09 5.97 4.63
N GLU A 102 -3.93 4.65 4.55
CA GLU A 102 -2.96 3.89 5.37
C GLU A 102 -1.51 4.19 5.00
N VAL A 103 -1.19 4.31 3.71
CA VAL A 103 0.21 4.45 3.27
C VAL A 103 0.71 5.90 3.24
N HIS A 104 -0.18 6.88 3.03
CA HIS A 104 0.23 8.26 2.75
C HIS A 104 1.03 8.86 3.91
N GLY A 105 0.52 8.76 5.15
CA GLY A 105 1.18 9.34 6.33
C GLY A 105 2.59 8.77 6.56
N PRO A 106 2.72 7.44 6.75
CA PRO A 106 4.01 6.79 7.00
C PRO A 106 5.04 7.01 5.88
N LEU A 107 4.64 6.92 4.61
CA LEU A 107 5.54 7.15 3.48
C LEU A 107 5.92 8.63 3.34
N CYS A 108 5.00 9.56 3.57
CA CYS A 108 5.32 10.98 3.58
C CYS A 108 6.32 11.31 4.70
N SER A 109 6.14 10.73 5.89
CA SER A 109 7.08 10.88 7.01
C SER A 109 8.48 10.35 6.67
N LEU A 110 8.57 9.17 6.05
CA LEU A 110 9.84 8.63 5.56
C LEU A 110 10.49 9.58 4.54
N ALA A 111 9.74 10.03 3.54
CA ALA A 111 10.24 10.90 2.47
C ALA A 111 10.77 12.23 3.03
N VAL A 112 10.06 12.83 3.99
CA VAL A 112 10.49 14.05 4.70
C VAL A 112 11.77 13.80 5.51
N TRP A 113 11.87 12.67 6.20
CA TRP A 113 13.07 12.31 6.98
C TRP A 113 14.30 12.11 6.08
N LEU A 114 14.14 11.38 4.98
CA LEU A 114 15.18 11.20 3.97
C LEU A 114 15.64 12.54 3.38
N TRP A 115 14.68 13.41 3.08
CA TRP A 115 14.94 14.72 2.48
C TRP A 115 15.66 15.69 3.43
N ASN A 116 15.11 15.91 4.62
CA ASN A 116 15.56 16.97 5.53
C ASN A 116 16.78 16.57 6.37
N GLU A 117 16.79 15.34 6.89
CA GLU A 117 17.77 14.94 7.91
C GLU A 117 18.90 14.10 7.32
N ARG A 118 18.58 13.25 6.33
CA ARG A 118 19.57 12.33 5.74
C ARG A 118 20.19 12.82 4.44
N SER A 119 19.70 13.93 3.88
CA SER A 119 20.14 14.49 2.59
C SER A 119 19.96 13.53 1.40
N GLU A 120 19.16 12.48 1.53
CA GLU A 120 18.83 11.49 0.48
C GLU A 120 17.70 12.02 -0.42
N ARG A 121 17.92 13.21 -0.98
CA ARG A 121 16.89 14.02 -1.66
C ARG A 121 16.27 13.32 -2.86
N ALA A 122 17.08 12.58 -3.63
CA ALA A 122 16.58 11.86 -4.80
C ALA A 122 15.55 10.79 -4.42
N VAL A 123 15.83 10.03 -3.34
CA VAL A 123 14.93 8.99 -2.84
C VAL A 123 13.66 9.60 -2.26
N GLY A 124 13.80 10.64 -1.42
CA GLY A 124 12.64 11.36 -0.86
C GLY A 124 11.73 11.95 -1.95
N ASN A 125 12.32 12.58 -2.99
CA ASN A 125 11.55 13.15 -4.10
C ASN A 125 10.82 12.08 -4.93
N ALA A 126 11.44 10.92 -5.16
CA ALA A 126 10.77 9.82 -5.85
C ALA A 126 9.52 9.34 -5.10
N MET A 127 9.58 9.32 -3.77
CA MET A 127 8.42 9.00 -2.93
C MET A 127 7.34 10.09 -3.01
N PHE A 128 7.70 11.38 -2.94
CA PHE A 128 6.74 12.48 -3.09
C PHE A 128 6.02 12.47 -4.45
N GLN A 129 6.75 12.19 -5.53
CA GLN A 129 6.18 12.05 -6.88
C GLN A 129 5.16 10.93 -6.94
N TRP A 130 5.48 9.77 -6.35
CA TRP A 130 4.54 8.65 -6.29
C TRP A 130 3.31 8.98 -5.43
N LEU A 131 3.50 9.57 -4.25
CA LEU A 131 2.40 9.99 -3.38
C LEU A 131 1.48 11.02 -4.07
N LEU A 132 2.05 11.95 -4.84
CA LEU A 132 1.27 12.92 -5.63
C LEU A 132 0.44 12.22 -6.71
N ALA A 133 1.04 11.30 -7.47
CA ALA A 133 0.33 10.56 -8.50
C ALA A 133 -0.84 9.76 -7.93
N GLU A 134 -0.65 9.08 -6.80
CA GLU A 134 -1.73 8.32 -6.15
C GLU A 134 -2.80 9.24 -5.55
N ALA A 135 -2.42 10.36 -4.92
CA ALA A 135 -3.35 11.34 -4.40
C ALA A 135 -4.31 11.87 -5.48
N VAL A 136 -3.78 12.11 -6.69
CA VAL A 136 -4.59 12.49 -7.86
C VAL A 136 -5.56 11.39 -8.27
N ILE A 137 -5.11 10.13 -8.25
CA ILE A 137 -5.96 8.99 -8.65
C ILE A 137 -7.11 8.77 -7.67
N VAL A 138 -6.88 8.94 -6.36
CA VAL A 138 -7.92 8.76 -5.33
C VAL A 138 -8.75 10.03 -5.05
N ASP A 139 -8.42 11.13 -5.73
CA ASP A 139 -9.04 12.47 -5.59
C ASP A 139 -8.92 13.06 -4.17
N ASP A 140 -7.78 12.87 -3.52
CA ASP A 140 -7.50 13.45 -2.20
C ASP A 140 -6.92 14.87 -2.34
N ALA A 141 -7.80 15.86 -2.31
CA ALA A 141 -7.43 17.26 -2.49
C ALA A 141 -6.40 17.78 -1.47
N GLU A 142 -6.38 17.25 -0.24
CA GLU A 142 -5.41 17.68 0.77
C GLU A 142 -4.03 17.09 0.51
N ALA A 143 -3.96 15.79 0.24
CA ALA A 143 -2.72 15.12 -0.12
C ALA A 143 -2.13 15.70 -1.41
N ILE A 144 -2.94 16.00 -2.44
CA ILE A 144 -2.49 16.67 -3.66
C ILE A 144 -1.78 17.98 -3.33
N ARG A 145 -2.43 18.89 -2.58
CA ARG A 145 -1.84 20.20 -2.23
C ARG A 145 -0.54 20.06 -1.45
N LEU A 146 -0.47 19.09 -0.53
CA LEU A 146 0.73 18.81 0.25
C LEU A 146 1.86 18.32 -0.65
N GLN A 147 1.60 17.31 -1.49
CA GLN A 147 2.65 16.69 -2.29
C GLN A 147 3.09 17.59 -3.46
N GLU A 148 2.22 18.40 -4.03
CA GLU A 148 2.62 19.43 -5.01
C GLU A 148 3.66 20.39 -4.44
N ARG A 149 3.52 20.79 -3.16
CA ARG A 149 4.53 21.62 -2.49
C ARG A 149 5.85 20.85 -2.30
N ASN A 150 5.77 19.60 -1.83
CA ASN A 150 6.96 18.79 -1.58
C ASN A 150 7.75 18.51 -2.88
N VAL A 151 7.05 18.16 -3.96
CA VAL A 151 7.66 17.94 -5.28
C VAL A 151 8.27 19.23 -5.84
N LYS A 152 7.62 20.38 -5.67
CA LYS A 152 8.17 21.68 -6.12
C LYS A 152 9.48 22.05 -5.40
N CYS A 153 9.63 21.68 -4.13
CA CYS A 153 10.90 21.85 -3.41
C CYS A 153 12.01 20.91 -3.91
N GLY A 154 11.65 19.87 -4.67
CA GLY A 154 12.51 18.81 -5.17
C GLY A 154 13.18 19.04 -6.52
N VAL A 155 12.85 20.15 -7.20
CA VAL A 155 13.39 20.55 -8.51
C VAL A 155 14.55 21.52 -8.35
#